data_AF-A0A924J067-F1
#
_entry.id   AF-A0A924J067-F1
#
_cell.length_a   1.000
_cell.length_b   1.000
_cell.length_c   1.000
_cell.angle_alpha   90.00
_cell.angle_beta   90.00
_cell.angle_gamma   90.00
#
_symmetry.space_group_name_H-M   'P 1'
#
loop_
_entity.id
_entity.type
_entity.pdbx_description
1 polymer ?
#
loop_
_entity_poly.entity_id
_entity_poly.type
_entity_poly.pdbx_seq_one_letter_code
_entity_poly.pdbx_strand_id
1 'polypeptide(L)'
;MSGVDPATARALSHRLAVEQSDSRLPSVAAGLVRGGELVWSGAAGTLDGRSAGAAPTARTQYRIGSISKTFVAVEVMRMRDEGLLDLSDPLSRHLDDTPFGRVTIAQLLSHTSGLQAETSGPWWERTAGGTWAELMASGPALTFRPGAKFHYSNVGYAVLGELVGRLRGQPWDDVVRRNLLEPLGMRRTSARPQDPAAGGLAVHPLADLLHLEPEHDGAAMAPAGQLWSTVQDLSRWAAFLAGETAGLLSADTLDEMRSPIALDDRSGEAWTGAYGLGCQLWNLDGTRYAGHGGSMPGFLAGVRVNVETGDGVVVFANATSGLGPLIVSDLLAILADREPVAPRPWSADPDQGRVLELAGEWYWGPMAFTMSASRDGYLVLGKPGEGRGTRFKPAADGWTGLDGYYSGETLVVVRDGAGRISHLDLGSFRFTRTPYDPSADIPGGVDPAGWH
;
A
#
# COMPACT_ATOMS: atom_id res chain seq x y z
N MET A 1 -27.43 -5.92 -2.29
CA MET A 1 -27.98 -4.99 -1.28
C MET A 1 -26.79 -4.37 -0.57
N SER A 2 -26.81 -3.07 -0.29
CA SER A 2 -25.70 -2.41 0.41
C SER A 2 -25.55 -3.01 1.81
N GLY A 3 -24.31 -3.25 2.24
CA GLY A 3 -23.97 -3.68 3.60
C GLY A 3 -23.87 -2.53 4.62
N VAL A 4 -24.32 -1.33 4.26
CA VAL A 4 -24.37 -0.14 5.13
C VAL A 4 -25.82 0.31 5.32
N ASP A 5 -26.08 1.13 6.34
CA ASP A 5 -27.40 1.71 6.60
C ASP A 5 -27.91 2.50 5.37
N PRO A 6 -29.22 2.43 5.04
CA PRO A 6 -29.78 3.17 3.92
C PRO A 6 -29.52 4.69 3.96
N ALA A 7 -29.42 5.31 5.13
CA ALA A 7 -29.08 6.72 5.27
C ALA A 7 -27.61 6.99 4.91
N THR A 8 -26.70 6.10 5.32
CA THR A 8 -25.29 6.14 4.92
C THR A 8 -25.16 5.99 3.41
N ALA A 9 -25.83 5.01 2.82
CA ALA A 9 -25.82 4.79 1.37
C ALA A 9 -26.32 6.02 0.59
N ARG A 10 -27.40 6.68 1.04
CA ARG A 10 -27.89 7.92 0.43
C ARG A 10 -26.88 9.05 0.51
N ALA A 11 -26.19 9.21 1.64
CA ALA A 11 -25.20 10.26 1.80
C ALA A 11 -23.97 10.06 0.93
N LEU A 12 -23.50 8.81 0.80
CA LEU A 12 -22.42 8.43 -0.11
C LEU A 12 -22.79 8.69 -1.57
N SER A 13 -23.98 8.26 -1.99
CA SER A 13 -24.49 8.52 -3.35
C SER A 13 -24.64 10.00 -3.63
N HIS A 14 -25.11 10.79 -2.66
CA HIS A 14 -25.21 12.23 -2.79
C HIS A 14 -23.83 12.87 -2.96
N ARG A 15 -22.85 12.52 -2.12
CA ARG A 15 -21.48 13.05 -2.23
C ARG A 15 -20.86 12.73 -3.60
N LEU A 16 -21.08 11.53 -4.11
CA LEU A 16 -20.60 11.10 -5.43
C LEU A 16 -21.30 11.87 -6.57
N ALA A 17 -22.61 12.14 -6.46
CA ALA A 17 -23.35 12.92 -7.44
C ALA A 17 -22.92 14.40 -7.44
N VAL A 18 -22.63 14.97 -6.28
CA VAL A 18 -22.04 16.32 -6.15
C VAL A 18 -20.69 16.37 -6.85
N GLU A 19 -19.81 15.37 -6.62
CA GLU A 19 -18.53 15.28 -7.31
C GLU A 19 -18.71 15.23 -8.83
N GLN A 20 -19.64 14.40 -9.31
CA GLN A 20 -19.91 14.28 -10.74
C GLN A 20 -20.34 15.60 -11.36
N SER A 21 -21.25 16.31 -10.70
CA SER A 21 -21.83 17.58 -11.17
C SER A 21 -20.79 18.71 -11.15
N ASP A 22 -20.20 18.98 -9.98
CA ASP A 22 -19.33 20.13 -9.77
C ASP A 22 -18.01 19.99 -10.54
N SER A 23 -17.53 18.76 -10.71
CA SER A 23 -16.31 18.44 -11.45
C SER A 23 -16.54 18.12 -12.93
N ARG A 24 -17.78 18.24 -13.42
CA ARG A 24 -18.16 18.05 -14.83
C ARG A 24 -17.72 16.69 -15.41
N LEU A 25 -17.80 15.64 -14.60
CA LEU A 25 -17.37 14.30 -14.97
C LEU A 25 -18.45 13.63 -15.84
N PRO A 26 -18.15 13.06 -17.02
CA PRO A 26 -19.14 12.34 -17.81
C PRO A 26 -19.76 11.19 -17.01
N SER A 27 -18.92 10.36 -16.39
CA SER A 27 -19.32 9.40 -15.37
C SER A 27 -18.30 9.32 -14.24
N VAL A 28 -18.80 9.01 -13.05
CA VAL A 28 -17.99 8.64 -11.88
C VAL A 28 -18.62 7.41 -11.22
N ALA A 29 -17.80 6.47 -10.78
CA ALA A 29 -18.22 5.28 -10.06
C ALA A 29 -17.32 5.07 -8.85
N ALA A 30 -17.87 4.57 -7.75
CA ALA A 30 -17.11 4.30 -6.54
C ALA A 30 -17.61 3.07 -5.79
N GLY A 31 -16.74 2.51 -4.96
CA GLY A 31 -17.05 1.42 -4.04
C GLY A 31 -16.33 1.60 -2.71
N LEU A 32 -16.96 1.14 -1.64
CA LEU A 32 -16.38 1.09 -0.30
C LEU A 32 -16.26 -0.35 0.17
N VAL A 33 -15.12 -0.67 0.75
CA VAL A 33 -14.74 -1.98 1.23
C VAL A 33 -14.59 -1.93 2.74
N ARG A 34 -15.13 -2.93 3.43
CA ARG A 34 -14.97 -3.12 4.87
C ARG A 34 -15.01 -4.60 5.21
N GLY A 35 -14.12 -5.04 6.09
CA GLY A 35 -14.03 -6.45 6.48
C GLY A 35 -13.85 -7.38 5.28
N GLY A 36 -13.06 -6.95 4.28
CA GLY A 36 -12.80 -7.70 3.05
C GLY A 36 -13.91 -7.64 1.98
N GLU A 37 -15.05 -7.02 2.27
CA GLU A 37 -16.23 -7.08 1.40
C GLU A 37 -16.65 -5.71 0.83
N LEU A 38 -17.23 -5.71 -0.37
CA LEU A 38 -17.83 -4.52 -0.98
C LEU A 38 -19.15 -4.17 -0.27
N VAL A 39 -19.13 -3.22 0.66
CA VAL A 39 -20.30 -2.84 1.46
C VAL A 39 -21.18 -1.77 0.81
N TRP A 40 -20.63 -0.99 -0.11
CA TRP A 40 -21.38 -0.02 -0.90
C TRP A 40 -20.76 0.16 -2.27
N SER A 41 -21.60 0.36 -3.29
CA SER A 41 -21.17 0.86 -4.59
C SER A 41 -22.20 1.85 -5.13
N GLY A 42 -21.72 2.87 -5.81
CA GLY A 42 -22.55 3.90 -6.41
C GLY A 42 -21.91 4.45 -7.67
N ALA A 43 -22.72 5.09 -8.49
CA ALA A 43 -22.25 5.77 -9.67
C ALA A 43 -23.17 6.93 -10.04
N ALA A 44 -22.64 7.91 -10.78
CA ALA A 44 -23.35 9.09 -11.27
C ALA A 44 -22.87 9.45 -12.68
N GLY A 45 -23.73 10.14 -13.44
CA GLY A 45 -23.48 10.47 -14.84
C GLY A 45 -23.73 9.31 -15.80
N THR A 46 -23.18 9.40 -17.01
CA THR A 46 -23.36 8.44 -18.11
C THR A 46 -22.06 8.20 -18.86
N LEU A 47 -21.91 7.01 -19.43
CA LEU A 47 -20.65 6.57 -20.06
C LEU A 47 -20.23 7.42 -21.27
N ASP A 48 -21.18 8.07 -21.93
CA ASP A 48 -20.96 8.95 -23.09
C ASP A 48 -21.07 10.45 -22.74
N GLY A 49 -21.31 10.77 -21.46
CA GLY A 49 -21.54 12.14 -20.99
C GLY A 49 -22.79 12.80 -21.57
N ARG A 50 -23.78 12.03 -22.01
CA ARG A 50 -25.07 12.52 -22.51
C ARG A 50 -26.18 12.25 -21.51
N SER A 51 -27.16 13.15 -21.40
CA SER A 51 -28.25 13.04 -20.42
C SER A 51 -29.09 11.77 -20.54
N ALA A 52 -29.21 11.21 -21.75
CA ALA A 52 -29.90 9.95 -22.03
C ALA A 52 -28.94 8.75 -22.20
N GLY A 53 -27.66 8.92 -21.88
CA GLY A 53 -26.63 7.89 -22.01
C GLY A 53 -26.81 6.74 -21.02
N ALA A 54 -26.09 5.65 -21.25
CA ALA A 54 -26.09 4.51 -20.33
C ALA A 54 -25.41 4.89 -19.01
N ALA A 55 -26.05 4.58 -17.89
CA ALA A 55 -25.45 4.76 -16.58
C ALA A 55 -24.36 3.69 -16.33
N PRO A 56 -23.23 4.06 -15.70
CA PRO A 56 -22.27 3.08 -15.19
C PRO A 56 -22.88 2.16 -14.13
N THR A 57 -22.33 0.94 -14.05
CA THR A 57 -22.65 -0.03 -13.00
C THR A 57 -21.39 -0.42 -12.25
N ALA A 58 -21.52 -1.12 -11.13
CA ALA A 58 -20.36 -1.70 -10.42
C ALA A 58 -19.54 -2.69 -11.28
N ARG A 59 -20.12 -3.16 -12.40
CA ARG A 59 -19.45 -4.03 -13.36
C ARG A 59 -18.84 -3.26 -14.53
N THR A 60 -19.12 -1.99 -14.76
CA THR A 60 -18.55 -1.27 -15.91
C THR A 60 -17.04 -1.15 -15.78
N GLN A 61 -16.31 -1.44 -16.85
CA GLN A 61 -14.86 -1.30 -16.87
C GLN A 61 -14.41 0.15 -17.08
N TYR A 62 -13.37 0.53 -16.37
CA TYR A 62 -12.61 1.78 -16.54
C TYR A 62 -11.12 1.43 -16.61
N ARG A 63 -10.35 2.22 -17.35
CA ARG A 63 -8.88 2.10 -17.34
C ARG A 63 -8.37 2.59 -15.97
N ILE A 64 -7.56 1.79 -15.30
CA ILE A 64 -7.12 2.08 -13.92
C ILE A 64 -5.76 2.77 -13.85
N GLY A 65 -5.13 2.99 -15.00
CA GLY A 65 -3.85 3.69 -15.09
C GLY A 65 -2.81 3.06 -14.17
N SER A 66 -2.08 3.93 -13.48
CA SER A 66 -0.96 3.56 -12.61
C SER A 66 -1.29 2.62 -11.44
N ILE A 67 -2.57 2.35 -11.13
CA ILE A 67 -2.92 1.26 -10.22
C ILE A 67 -2.40 -0.09 -10.75
N SER A 68 -2.19 -0.23 -12.06
CA SER A 68 -1.55 -1.42 -12.67
C SER A 68 -0.21 -1.78 -12.01
N LYS A 69 0.54 -0.78 -11.55
CA LYS A 69 1.84 -0.94 -10.89
C LYS A 69 1.75 -1.80 -9.63
N THR A 70 0.66 -1.72 -8.88
CA THR A 70 0.51 -2.50 -7.65
C THR A 70 0.44 -3.99 -7.96
N PHE A 71 -0.17 -4.40 -9.08
CA PHE A 71 -0.24 -5.80 -9.50
C PHE A 71 1.14 -6.32 -9.92
N VAL A 72 1.87 -5.54 -10.70
CA VAL A 72 3.26 -5.85 -11.09
C VAL A 72 4.15 -5.96 -9.85
N ALA A 73 4.01 -5.02 -8.91
CA ALA A 73 4.77 -5.03 -7.67
C ALA A 73 4.48 -6.29 -6.82
N VAL A 74 3.21 -6.68 -6.67
CA VAL A 74 2.86 -7.91 -5.96
C VAL A 74 3.49 -9.14 -6.62
N GLU A 75 3.46 -9.26 -7.95
CA GLU A 75 4.13 -10.39 -8.62
C GLU A 75 5.65 -10.39 -8.42
N VAL A 76 6.30 -9.23 -8.39
CA VAL A 76 7.73 -9.13 -8.04
C VAL A 76 7.99 -9.59 -6.60
N MET A 77 7.17 -9.17 -5.65
CA MET A 77 7.29 -9.59 -4.25
C MET A 77 7.03 -11.09 -4.08
N ARG A 78 6.11 -11.67 -4.84
CA ARG A 78 5.90 -13.12 -4.87
C ARG A 78 7.09 -13.88 -5.44
N MET A 79 7.68 -13.39 -6.53
CA MET A 79 8.92 -13.98 -7.07
C MET A 79 10.06 -13.92 -6.04
N ARG A 80 10.13 -12.86 -5.21
CA ARG A 80 11.06 -12.82 -4.09
C ARG A 80 10.75 -13.88 -3.03
N ASP A 81 9.50 -14.00 -2.60
CA ASP A 81 9.10 -14.97 -1.58
C ASP A 81 9.33 -16.43 -2.05
N GLU A 82 9.24 -16.66 -3.36
CA GLU A 82 9.56 -17.93 -4.02
C GLU A 82 11.08 -18.16 -4.23
N GLY A 83 11.93 -17.18 -3.90
CA GLY A 83 13.38 -17.26 -4.04
C GLY A 83 13.91 -17.11 -5.48
N LEU A 84 13.10 -16.60 -6.41
CA LEU A 84 13.50 -16.39 -7.82
C LEU A 84 14.37 -15.14 -8.00
N LEU A 85 14.26 -14.17 -7.10
CA LEU A 85 15.08 -12.96 -7.07
C LEU A 85 15.25 -12.47 -5.64
N ASP A 86 16.27 -11.64 -5.40
CA ASP A 86 16.41 -10.83 -4.20
C ASP A 86 16.10 -9.35 -4.52
N LEU A 87 15.50 -8.61 -3.58
CA LEU A 87 15.20 -7.19 -3.79
C LEU A 87 16.46 -6.32 -3.94
N SER A 88 17.58 -6.77 -3.37
CA SER A 88 18.90 -6.13 -3.50
C SER A 88 19.66 -6.54 -4.76
N ASP A 89 19.16 -7.51 -5.54
CA ASP A 89 19.81 -7.91 -6.77
C ASP A 89 19.96 -6.71 -7.72
N PRO A 90 21.15 -6.52 -8.33
CA PRO A 90 21.27 -5.59 -9.44
C PRO A 90 20.46 -6.14 -10.63
N LEU A 91 19.76 -5.24 -11.32
CA LEU A 91 18.91 -5.57 -12.46
C LEU A 91 19.65 -6.41 -13.52
N SER A 92 20.94 -6.15 -13.76
CA SER A 92 21.76 -6.89 -14.73
C SER A 92 21.89 -8.39 -14.44
N ARG A 93 21.56 -8.85 -13.22
CA ARG A 93 21.48 -10.28 -12.90
C ARG A 93 20.34 -10.97 -13.65
N HIS A 94 19.28 -10.22 -13.95
CA HIS A 94 18.03 -10.73 -14.51
C HIS A 94 17.73 -10.17 -15.92
N LEU A 95 18.12 -8.93 -16.19
CA LEU A 95 17.98 -8.22 -17.48
C LEU A 95 19.32 -7.53 -17.85
N ASP A 96 20.14 -8.20 -18.65
CA ASP A 96 21.48 -7.73 -19.06
C ASP A 96 21.47 -6.79 -20.28
N ASP A 97 20.32 -6.61 -20.92
CA ASP A 97 20.10 -5.76 -22.09
C ASP A 97 19.62 -4.34 -21.72
N THR A 98 19.99 -3.84 -20.53
CA THR A 98 19.63 -2.50 -20.04
C THR A 98 20.88 -1.65 -19.73
N PRO A 99 20.86 -0.34 -20.01
CA PRO A 99 22.00 0.55 -19.72
C PRO A 99 22.12 0.94 -18.23
N PHE A 100 21.20 0.49 -17.38
CA PHE A 100 21.10 0.82 -15.95
C PHE A 100 21.08 -0.41 -15.05
N GLY A 101 21.74 -1.49 -15.47
CA GLY A 101 21.79 -2.78 -14.77
C GLY A 101 22.24 -2.76 -13.30
N ARG A 102 22.88 -1.68 -12.82
CA ARG A 102 23.27 -1.52 -11.40
C ARG A 102 22.13 -1.13 -10.46
N VAL A 103 21.00 -0.69 -11.00
CA VAL A 103 19.80 -0.37 -10.19
C VAL A 103 19.29 -1.66 -9.58
N THR A 104 18.84 -1.62 -8.33
CA THR A 104 18.28 -2.79 -7.66
C THR A 104 16.77 -2.93 -7.91
N ILE A 105 16.24 -4.14 -7.73
CA ILE A 105 14.80 -4.40 -7.87
C ILE A 105 13.99 -3.57 -6.86
N ALA A 106 14.46 -3.45 -5.61
CA ALA A 106 13.87 -2.59 -4.59
C ALA A 106 13.76 -1.13 -5.03
N GLN A 107 14.80 -0.61 -5.68
CA GLN A 107 14.84 0.79 -6.15
C GLN A 107 13.86 1.04 -7.30
N LEU A 108 13.61 0.05 -8.15
CA LEU A 108 12.56 0.15 -9.17
C LEU A 108 11.16 0.15 -8.53
N LEU A 109 10.90 -0.78 -7.60
CA LEU A 109 9.62 -0.90 -6.90
C LEU A 109 9.26 0.36 -6.10
N SER A 110 10.26 1.04 -5.53
CA SER A 110 10.08 2.21 -4.66
C SER A 110 10.26 3.55 -5.37
N HIS A 111 10.44 3.57 -6.69
CA HIS A 111 10.77 4.78 -7.47
C HIS A 111 12.00 5.53 -6.96
N THR A 112 12.99 4.83 -6.42
CA THR A 112 14.29 5.41 -6.02
C THR A 112 15.42 5.00 -6.95
N SER A 113 15.12 4.41 -8.10
CA SER A 113 16.12 4.03 -9.11
C SER A 113 16.86 5.23 -9.71
N GLY A 114 16.22 6.40 -9.73
CA GLY A 114 16.70 7.56 -10.46
C GLY A 114 16.53 7.44 -11.97
N LEU A 115 15.74 6.46 -12.45
CA LEU A 115 15.38 6.32 -13.86
C LEU A 115 14.41 7.43 -14.26
N GLN A 116 14.53 7.93 -15.48
CA GLN A 116 13.62 8.96 -16.01
C GLN A 116 12.14 8.58 -15.87
N ALA A 117 11.28 9.59 -15.73
CA ALA A 117 9.86 9.39 -15.51
C ALA A 117 9.16 8.70 -16.69
N GLU A 118 9.44 9.19 -17.91
CA GLU A 118 8.72 8.83 -19.13
C GLU A 118 9.66 8.34 -20.25
N THR A 119 9.08 7.76 -21.31
CA THR A 119 9.81 7.29 -22.50
C THR A 119 10.51 8.43 -23.24
N SER A 120 11.68 8.15 -23.80
CA SER A 120 12.36 9.04 -24.76
C SER A 120 11.68 8.92 -26.12
N GLY A 121 10.54 9.59 -26.34
CA GLY A 121 9.77 9.42 -27.57
C GLY A 121 8.40 10.09 -27.57
N PRO A 122 7.48 9.65 -28.45
CA PRO A 122 6.10 10.12 -28.46
C PRO A 122 5.41 9.90 -27.10
N TRP A 123 4.33 10.65 -26.87
CA TRP A 123 3.52 10.53 -25.66
C TRP A 123 2.84 9.15 -25.59
N TRP A 124 3.49 8.20 -24.90
CA TRP A 124 3.10 6.79 -24.88
C TRP A 124 1.67 6.55 -24.35
N GLU A 125 1.15 7.44 -23.51
CA GLU A 125 -0.22 7.35 -23.01
C GLU A 125 -1.29 7.70 -24.07
N ARG A 126 -0.89 8.14 -25.27
CA ARG A 126 -1.76 8.45 -26.42
C ARG A 126 -1.34 7.81 -27.75
N THR A 127 -0.22 7.09 -27.78
CA THR A 127 0.30 6.46 -28.99
C THR A 127 0.55 4.99 -28.76
N ALA A 128 0.30 4.15 -29.77
CA ALA A 128 0.61 2.73 -29.72
C ALA A 128 2.05 2.49 -29.25
N GLY A 129 2.22 1.57 -28.30
CA GLY A 129 3.50 1.22 -27.72
C GLY A 129 4.34 0.35 -28.65
N GLY A 130 5.65 0.42 -28.45
CA GLY A 130 6.62 -0.45 -29.11
C GLY A 130 6.97 -1.68 -28.28
N THR A 131 7.74 -2.56 -28.91
CA THR A 131 8.41 -3.70 -28.29
C THR A 131 9.43 -3.25 -27.23
N TRP A 132 9.87 -4.19 -26.39
CA TRP A 132 10.95 -3.94 -25.43
C TRP A 132 12.24 -3.45 -26.10
N ALA A 133 12.61 -4.03 -27.24
CA ALA A 133 13.79 -3.64 -28.01
C ALA A 133 13.70 -2.17 -28.49
N GLU A 134 12.52 -1.73 -28.96
CA GLU A 134 12.28 -0.33 -29.35
C GLU A 134 12.35 0.61 -28.14
N LEU A 135 11.80 0.21 -26.99
CA LEU A 135 11.92 0.98 -25.75
C LEU A 135 13.38 1.14 -25.33
N MET A 136 14.18 0.07 -25.34
CA MET A 136 15.62 0.17 -25.01
C MET A 136 16.40 0.98 -26.05
N ALA A 137 16.08 0.84 -27.34
CA ALA A 137 16.70 1.62 -28.41
C ALA A 137 16.39 3.13 -28.31
N SER A 138 15.28 3.51 -27.66
CA SER A 138 14.95 4.92 -27.38
C SER A 138 15.91 5.61 -26.41
N GLY A 139 16.75 4.85 -25.70
CA GLY A 139 17.77 5.36 -24.79
C GLY A 139 17.24 5.82 -23.42
N PRO A 140 16.48 4.98 -22.68
CA PRO A 140 16.11 5.30 -21.30
C PRO A 140 17.35 5.41 -20.41
N ALA A 141 17.41 6.47 -19.61
CA ALA A 141 18.59 6.82 -18.83
C ALA A 141 18.28 7.18 -17.37
N LEU A 142 19.32 7.15 -16.55
CA LEU A 142 19.26 7.62 -15.16
C LEU A 142 19.39 9.15 -15.13
N THR A 143 18.38 9.81 -14.58
CA THR A 143 18.35 11.26 -14.31
C THR A 143 18.97 11.60 -12.96
N PHE A 144 18.95 10.64 -12.03
CA PHE A 144 19.52 10.79 -10.70
C PHE A 144 20.40 9.59 -10.32
N ARG A 145 21.25 9.78 -9.32
CA ARG A 145 21.97 8.67 -8.69
C ARG A 145 20.93 7.74 -8.02
N PRO A 146 21.01 6.41 -8.23
CA PRO A 146 20.13 5.47 -7.53
C PRO A 146 20.16 5.65 -6.01
N GLY A 147 19.00 5.60 -5.38
CA GLY A 147 18.79 5.82 -3.95
C GLY A 147 18.83 7.28 -3.50
N ALA A 148 19.04 8.26 -4.40
CA ALA A 148 19.21 9.65 -3.98
C ALA A 148 17.91 10.30 -3.47
N LYS A 149 16.77 9.97 -4.08
CA LYS A 149 15.45 10.52 -3.74
C LYS A 149 14.33 9.73 -4.41
N PHE A 150 13.10 10.00 -4.00
CA PHE A 150 11.91 9.61 -4.77
C PHE A 150 11.89 10.31 -6.13
N HIS A 151 11.71 9.53 -7.21
CA HIS A 151 11.48 10.01 -8.56
C HIS A 151 10.60 9.01 -9.31
N TYR A 152 9.30 9.31 -9.34
CA TYR A 152 8.29 8.46 -9.98
C TYR A 152 8.65 8.13 -11.44
N SER A 153 8.66 6.84 -11.79
CA SER A 153 9.08 6.35 -13.10
C SER A 153 8.11 5.31 -13.67
N ASN A 154 7.42 5.69 -14.76
CA ASN A 154 6.66 4.75 -15.58
C ASN A 154 7.60 3.78 -16.31
N VAL A 155 8.76 4.26 -16.78
CA VAL A 155 9.78 3.41 -17.40
C VAL A 155 10.29 2.36 -16.41
N GLY A 156 10.46 2.70 -15.13
CA GLY A 156 10.87 1.75 -14.10
C GLY A 156 9.88 0.58 -13.94
N TYR A 157 8.58 0.85 -14.11
CA TYR A 157 7.56 -0.19 -14.09
C TYR A 157 7.44 -0.98 -15.39
N ALA A 158 7.74 -0.38 -16.54
CA ALA A 158 7.93 -1.12 -17.78
C ALA A 158 9.06 -2.16 -17.63
N VAL A 159 10.18 -1.77 -17.02
CA VAL A 159 11.30 -2.67 -16.69
C VAL A 159 10.86 -3.80 -15.74
N LEU A 160 10.09 -3.49 -14.69
CA LEU A 160 9.58 -4.52 -13.77
C LEU A 160 8.60 -5.48 -14.45
N GLY A 161 7.78 -5.01 -15.39
CA GLY A 161 6.92 -5.91 -16.17
C GLY A 161 7.71 -6.83 -17.10
N GLU A 162 8.75 -6.32 -17.76
CA GLU A 162 9.68 -7.14 -18.54
C GLU A 162 10.37 -8.20 -17.65
N LEU A 163 10.84 -7.80 -16.46
CA LEU A 163 11.44 -8.70 -15.47
C LEU A 163 10.49 -9.84 -15.10
N VAL A 164 9.23 -9.51 -14.74
CA VAL A 164 8.18 -10.51 -14.48
C VAL A 164 8.03 -11.45 -15.68
N GLY A 165 7.96 -10.89 -16.88
CA GLY A 165 7.76 -11.68 -18.08
C GLY A 165 8.89 -12.68 -18.35
N ARG A 166 10.15 -12.26 -18.19
CA ARG A 166 11.32 -13.13 -18.40
C ARG A 166 11.44 -14.21 -17.34
N LEU A 167 11.27 -13.87 -16.06
CA LEU A 167 11.41 -14.84 -14.98
C LEU A 167 10.26 -15.85 -14.92
N ARG A 168 9.08 -15.49 -15.43
CA ARG A 168 7.92 -16.39 -15.52
C ARG A 168 7.77 -17.07 -16.89
N GLY A 169 8.52 -16.63 -17.90
CA GLY A 169 8.46 -17.16 -19.27
C GLY A 169 7.14 -16.90 -19.99
N GLN A 170 6.37 -15.89 -19.58
CA GLN A 170 5.04 -15.53 -20.12
C GLN A 170 4.88 -14.00 -20.13
N PRO A 171 4.02 -13.42 -20.98
CA PRO A 171 3.72 -11.98 -20.91
C PRO A 171 3.23 -11.58 -19.50
N TRP A 172 3.64 -10.39 -19.04
CA TRP A 172 3.37 -9.92 -17.68
C TRP A 172 1.88 -9.91 -17.33
N ASP A 173 1.01 -9.60 -18.29
CA ASP A 173 -0.44 -9.52 -18.12
C ASP A 173 -1.07 -10.90 -17.99
N ASP A 174 -0.51 -11.90 -18.68
CA ASP A 174 -0.88 -13.30 -18.51
C ASP A 174 -0.46 -13.84 -17.14
N VAL A 175 0.73 -13.46 -16.67
CA VAL A 175 1.20 -13.77 -15.31
C VAL A 175 0.25 -13.16 -14.29
N VAL A 176 0.03 -11.84 -14.34
CA VAL A 176 -0.87 -11.12 -13.40
C VAL A 176 -2.28 -11.74 -13.42
N ARG A 177 -2.80 -12.07 -14.60
CA ARG A 177 -4.12 -12.71 -14.73
C ARG A 177 -4.18 -14.05 -13.98
N ARG A 178 -3.27 -14.97 -14.27
CA ARG A 178 -3.27 -16.33 -13.71
C ARG A 178 -2.92 -16.35 -12.23
N ASN A 179 -1.95 -15.54 -11.85
CA ASN A 179 -1.35 -15.57 -10.54
C ASN A 179 -2.13 -14.73 -9.51
N LEU A 180 -2.79 -13.65 -9.93
CA LEU A 180 -3.51 -12.74 -9.04
C LEU A 180 -5.00 -12.64 -9.37
N LEU A 181 -5.34 -12.26 -10.61
CA LEU A 181 -6.72 -11.89 -10.93
C LEU A 181 -7.68 -13.07 -10.82
N GLU A 182 -7.30 -14.25 -11.34
CA GLU A 182 -8.12 -15.46 -11.29
C GLU A 182 -8.33 -15.98 -9.86
N PRO A 183 -7.29 -16.15 -9.02
CA PRO A 183 -7.45 -16.54 -7.62
C PRO A 183 -8.28 -15.55 -6.79
N LEU A 184 -8.14 -14.24 -7.04
CA LEU A 184 -8.93 -13.21 -6.37
C LEU A 184 -10.34 -13.04 -6.97
N GLY A 185 -10.69 -13.80 -8.02
CA GLY A 185 -12.00 -13.70 -8.67
C GLY A 185 -12.24 -12.38 -9.41
N MET A 186 -11.18 -11.65 -9.77
CA MET A 186 -11.20 -10.40 -10.53
C MET A 186 -11.38 -10.65 -12.04
N ARG A 187 -12.49 -11.31 -12.40
CA ARG A 187 -12.76 -11.85 -13.75
C ARG A 187 -13.02 -10.79 -14.83
N ARG A 188 -13.23 -9.54 -14.44
CA ARG A 188 -13.40 -8.38 -15.32
C ARG A 188 -12.28 -7.37 -15.13
N THR A 189 -11.10 -7.84 -14.72
CA THR A 189 -9.86 -7.07 -14.80
C THR A 189 -9.03 -7.63 -15.95
N SER A 190 -8.61 -6.78 -16.89
CA SER A 190 -7.97 -7.21 -18.15
C SER A 190 -7.00 -6.15 -18.69
N ALA A 191 -6.04 -6.54 -19.52
CA ALA A 191 -5.10 -5.62 -20.14
C ALA A 191 -5.75 -4.68 -21.18
N ARG A 192 -6.87 -5.10 -21.77
CA ARG A 192 -7.63 -4.35 -22.78
C ARG A 192 -9.11 -4.29 -22.38
N PRO A 193 -9.90 -3.31 -22.85
CA PRO A 193 -11.30 -3.18 -22.47
C PRO A 193 -12.15 -4.36 -22.96
N GLN A 194 -13.16 -4.72 -22.17
CA GLN A 194 -14.16 -5.74 -22.42
C GLN A 194 -15.53 -5.18 -22.04
N ASP A 195 -16.52 -5.29 -22.92
CA ASP A 195 -17.83 -4.71 -22.68
C ASP A 195 -18.60 -5.34 -21.51
N PRO A 196 -19.40 -4.55 -20.75
CA PRO A 196 -19.51 -3.09 -20.84
C PRO A 196 -18.27 -2.38 -20.27
N ALA A 197 -17.70 -1.45 -21.05
CA ALA A 197 -16.57 -0.59 -20.68
C ALA A 197 -16.89 0.89 -20.98
N ALA A 198 -16.33 1.80 -20.19
CA ALA A 198 -16.41 3.23 -20.44
C ALA A 198 -15.43 3.63 -21.57
N GLY A 199 -15.86 4.49 -22.49
CA GLY A 199 -14.96 5.20 -23.39
C GLY A 199 -14.24 6.33 -22.64
N GLY A 200 -12.96 6.56 -22.96
CA GLY A 200 -12.20 7.66 -22.37
C GLY A 200 -12.59 8.99 -22.99
N LEU A 201 -12.87 10.00 -22.17
CA LEU A 201 -13.32 11.30 -22.66
C LEU A 201 -12.45 12.44 -22.11
N ALA A 202 -12.11 13.39 -22.96
CA ALA A 202 -11.61 14.69 -22.53
C ALA A 202 -12.78 15.68 -22.49
N VAL A 203 -12.99 16.29 -21.32
CA VAL A 203 -13.96 17.37 -21.15
C VAL A 203 -13.24 18.70 -21.41
N HIS A 204 -13.81 19.55 -22.26
CA HIS A 204 -13.22 20.84 -22.54
C HIS A 204 -13.19 21.71 -21.25
N PRO A 205 -12.06 22.34 -20.90
CA PRO A 205 -11.89 22.99 -19.60
C PRO A 205 -12.84 24.16 -19.38
N LEU A 206 -13.34 24.77 -20.46
CA LEU A 206 -14.17 25.99 -20.42
C LEU A 206 -15.56 25.84 -21.06
N ALA A 207 -15.95 24.64 -21.52
CA ALA A 207 -17.22 24.43 -22.21
C ALA A 207 -17.68 22.98 -22.08
N ASP A 208 -18.99 22.71 -22.09
CA ASP A 208 -19.56 21.36 -21.97
C ASP A 208 -19.47 20.56 -23.28
N LEU A 209 -18.24 20.43 -23.77
CA LEU A 209 -17.87 19.72 -24.97
C LEU A 209 -16.98 18.53 -24.59
N LEU A 210 -17.16 17.43 -25.31
CA LEU A 210 -16.45 16.19 -25.11
C LEU A 210 -15.62 15.87 -26.35
N HIS A 211 -14.42 15.35 -26.13
CA HIS A 211 -13.59 14.77 -27.17
C HIS A 211 -13.22 13.34 -26.78
N LEU A 212 -13.20 12.42 -27.75
CA LEU A 212 -12.84 11.03 -27.49
C LEU A 212 -11.32 10.90 -27.32
N GLU A 213 -10.91 10.17 -26.29
CA GLU A 213 -9.53 9.78 -26.09
C GLU A 213 -9.28 8.41 -26.76
N PRO A 214 -8.20 8.27 -27.55
CA PRO A 214 -7.93 7.01 -28.24
C PRO A 214 -7.58 5.91 -27.24
N GLU A 215 -8.03 4.70 -27.57
CA GLU A 215 -7.58 3.49 -26.91
C GLU A 215 -6.52 2.81 -27.76
N HIS A 216 -5.44 2.35 -27.13
CA HIS A 216 -4.33 1.67 -27.78
C HIS A 216 -3.60 0.77 -26.79
N ASP A 217 -2.84 -0.18 -27.35
CA ASP A 217 -1.93 -1.01 -26.60
C ASP A 217 -0.64 -0.24 -26.31
N GLY A 218 -0.23 -0.19 -25.05
CA GLY A 218 1.02 0.39 -24.56
C GLY A 218 2.21 -0.57 -24.67
N ALA A 219 2.00 -1.85 -25.01
CA ALA A 219 3.03 -2.85 -25.22
C ALA A 219 4.10 -2.86 -24.10
N ALA A 220 5.36 -2.50 -24.38
CA ALA A 220 6.41 -2.46 -23.36
C ALA A 220 6.09 -1.52 -22.18
N MET A 221 5.33 -0.45 -22.39
CA MET A 221 4.88 0.47 -21.33
C MET A 221 3.61 0.02 -20.61
N ALA A 222 2.94 -1.03 -21.10
CA ALA A 222 1.68 -1.52 -20.54
C ALA A 222 1.71 -1.81 -19.01
N PRO A 223 2.78 -2.41 -18.44
CA PRO A 223 2.89 -2.65 -17.00
C PRO A 223 2.74 -1.37 -16.14
N ALA A 224 3.08 -0.21 -16.71
CA ALA A 224 2.99 1.06 -15.99
C ALA A 224 1.55 1.55 -15.82
N GLY A 225 0.59 1.18 -16.68
CA GLY A 225 -0.74 1.79 -16.60
C GLY A 225 -1.88 1.21 -17.43
N GLN A 226 -1.75 0.01 -17.99
CA GLN A 226 -2.67 -0.47 -19.02
C GLN A 226 -3.95 -1.15 -18.50
N LEU A 227 -3.97 -1.69 -17.29
CA LEU A 227 -5.09 -2.51 -16.85
C LEU A 227 -6.43 -1.74 -16.86
N TRP A 228 -7.49 -2.50 -17.08
CA TRP A 228 -8.88 -2.09 -16.95
C TRP A 228 -9.51 -2.91 -15.85
N SER A 229 -10.36 -2.30 -15.02
CA SER A 229 -11.04 -2.98 -13.92
C SER A 229 -12.42 -2.38 -13.69
N THR A 230 -13.13 -2.93 -12.72
CA THR A 230 -14.49 -2.54 -12.34
C THR A 230 -14.50 -2.18 -10.86
N VAL A 231 -15.54 -1.49 -10.40
CA VAL A 231 -15.74 -1.27 -8.95
C VAL A 231 -15.71 -2.60 -8.20
N GLN A 232 -16.40 -3.62 -8.71
CA GLN A 232 -16.48 -4.92 -8.05
C GLN A 232 -15.11 -5.61 -7.94
N ASP A 233 -14.31 -5.60 -9.00
CA ASP A 233 -13.03 -6.28 -9.00
C ASP A 233 -11.96 -5.50 -8.24
N LEU A 234 -11.85 -4.18 -8.47
CA LEU A 234 -10.85 -3.38 -7.77
C LEU A 234 -11.15 -3.28 -6.27
N SER A 235 -12.39 -3.49 -5.84
CA SER A 235 -12.73 -3.63 -4.42
C SER A 235 -12.11 -4.89 -3.79
N ARG A 236 -11.98 -5.99 -4.54
CA ARG A 236 -11.24 -7.18 -4.07
C ARG A 236 -9.74 -6.88 -3.99
N TRP A 237 -9.22 -6.09 -4.91
CA TRP A 237 -7.85 -5.61 -4.82
C TRP A 237 -7.62 -4.66 -3.64
N ALA A 238 -8.59 -3.80 -3.32
CA ALA A 238 -8.56 -3.02 -2.10
C ALA A 238 -8.56 -3.92 -0.85
N ALA A 239 -9.41 -4.95 -0.80
CA ALA A 239 -9.38 -5.94 0.28
C ALA A 239 -8.00 -6.63 0.38
N PHE A 240 -7.40 -7.02 -0.76
CA PHE A 240 -6.04 -7.56 -0.81
C PHE A 240 -5.02 -6.59 -0.18
N LEU A 241 -5.03 -5.32 -0.59
CA LEU A 241 -4.12 -4.30 -0.06
C LEU A 241 -4.38 -3.97 1.42
N ALA A 242 -5.59 -4.23 1.91
CA ALA A 242 -5.96 -4.07 3.31
C ALA A 242 -5.43 -5.21 4.20
N GLY A 243 -5.13 -6.39 3.64
CA GLY A 243 -4.63 -7.55 4.39
C GLY A 243 -5.25 -8.88 3.97
N GLU A 244 -6.35 -8.86 3.20
CA GLU A 244 -7.06 -10.07 2.77
C GLU A 244 -6.40 -10.68 1.52
N THR A 245 -5.18 -11.18 1.68
CA THR A 245 -4.33 -11.61 0.55
C THR A 245 -4.77 -12.93 -0.11
N ALA A 246 -5.77 -13.60 0.44
CA ALA A 246 -6.18 -14.96 0.05
C ALA A 246 -5.03 -15.99 0.05
N GLY A 247 -3.99 -15.75 0.87
CA GLY A 247 -2.79 -16.59 0.93
C GLY A 247 -1.85 -16.43 -0.28
N LEU A 248 -2.10 -15.48 -1.19
CA LEU A 248 -1.23 -15.22 -2.34
C LEU A 248 0.04 -14.45 -1.96
N LEU A 249 0.02 -13.77 -0.82
CA LEU A 249 1.13 -13.01 -0.26
C LEU A 249 1.11 -13.12 1.26
N SER A 250 2.27 -13.25 1.90
CA SER A 250 2.34 -13.26 3.36
C SER A 250 1.95 -11.89 3.94
N ALA A 251 1.42 -11.87 5.16
CA ALA A 251 1.10 -10.61 5.85
C ALA A 251 2.34 -9.74 6.05
N ASP A 252 3.46 -10.34 6.47
CA ASP A 252 4.73 -9.64 6.67
C ASP A 252 5.24 -9.03 5.34
N THR A 253 5.09 -9.74 4.21
CA THR A 253 5.47 -9.21 2.89
C THR A 253 4.58 -8.03 2.48
N LEU A 254 3.27 -8.09 2.72
CA LEU A 254 2.37 -6.95 2.45
C LEU A 254 2.68 -5.75 3.35
N ASP A 255 3.02 -5.97 4.61
CA ASP A 255 3.44 -4.91 5.55
C ASP A 255 4.73 -4.23 5.10
N GLU A 256 5.69 -5.00 4.58
CA GLU A 256 6.90 -4.46 3.95
C GLU A 256 6.56 -3.60 2.71
N MET A 257 5.66 -4.07 1.85
CA MET A 257 5.21 -3.29 0.68
C MET A 257 4.59 -1.94 1.07
N ARG A 258 3.90 -1.90 2.21
CA ARG A 258 3.21 -0.72 2.74
C ARG A 258 4.07 0.11 3.70
N SER A 259 5.33 -0.25 3.87
CA SER A 259 6.26 0.51 4.71
C SER A 259 6.86 1.69 3.93
N PRO A 260 6.98 2.89 4.52
CA PRO A 260 7.60 4.04 3.85
C PRO A 260 9.08 3.79 3.52
N ILE A 261 9.43 3.86 2.23
CA ILE A 261 10.82 3.74 1.75
C ILE A 261 11.35 5.09 1.29
N ALA A 262 10.53 5.82 0.55
CA ALA A 262 10.89 7.14 0.01
C ALA A 262 9.79 8.14 0.28
N LEU A 263 10.16 9.33 0.75
CA LEU A 263 9.22 10.42 0.96
C LEU A 263 8.93 11.11 -0.37
N ASP A 264 7.65 11.37 -0.64
CA ASP A 264 7.26 12.29 -1.72
C ASP A 264 7.40 13.72 -1.17
N ASP A 265 8.64 14.19 -1.14
CA ASP A 265 9.02 15.43 -0.48
C ASP A 265 8.69 16.66 -1.33
N ARG A 266 7.97 17.59 -0.71
CA ARG A 266 7.65 18.92 -1.26
C ARG A 266 8.17 19.97 -0.30
N SER A 267 9.22 20.66 -0.72
CA SER A 267 9.86 21.69 0.09
C SER A 267 8.85 22.71 0.60
N GLY A 268 8.81 22.91 1.92
CA GLY A 268 7.89 23.82 2.59
C GLY A 268 6.58 23.20 3.08
N GLU A 269 6.34 21.91 2.82
CA GLU A 269 5.14 21.18 3.27
C GLU A 269 5.51 20.08 4.28
N ALA A 270 4.53 19.69 5.11
CA ALA A 270 4.69 18.53 5.97
C ALA A 270 4.75 17.24 5.13
N TRP A 271 5.54 16.27 5.58
CA TRP A 271 5.60 14.96 4.94
C TRP A 271 4.31 14.17 5.18
N THR A 272 3.42 14.22 4.20
CA THR A 272 2.14 13.52 4.20
C THR A 272 2.07 12.41 3.14
N GLY A 273 3.04 12.36 2.23
CA GLY A 273 3.16 11.36 1.17
C GLY A 273 4.47 10.59 1.24
N ALA A 274 4.38 9.28 1.02
CA ALA A 274 5.53 8.41 0.84
C ALA A 274 5.22 7.34 -0.20
N TYR A 275 6.23 6.54 -0.54
CA TYR A 275 6.12 5.41 -1.43
C TYR A 275 6.82 4.20 -0.82
N GLY A 276 6.15 3.04 -0.87
CA GLY A 276 6.67 1.75 -0.43
C GLY A 276 7.15 0.91 -1.60
N LEU A 277 7.01 -0.42 -1.53
CA LEU A 277 7.30 -1.29 -2.68
C LEU A 277 6.05 -1.41 -3.56
N GLY A 278 5.85 -0.41 -4.41
CA GLY A 278 4.75 -0.34 -5.37
C GLY A 278 3.43 0.19 -4.88
N CYS A 279 3.38 0.71 -3.66
CA CYS A 279 2.23 1.42 -3.12
C CYS A 279 2.57 2.88 -2.83
N GLN A 280 1.67 3.78 -3.17
CA GLN A 280 1.62 5.10 -2.56
C GLN A 280 1.14 4.96 -1.12
N LEU A 281 1.71 5.78 -0.25
CA LEU A 281 1.39 5.86 1.16
C LEU A 281 1.02 7.29 1.51
N TRP A 282 -0.04 7.44 2.30
CA TRP A 282 -0.47 8.75 2.79
C TRP A 282 -0.58 8.73 4.31
N ASN A 283 -0.18 9.81 4.94
CA ASN A 283 -0.40 10.07 6.35
C ASN A 283 -1.25 11.33 6.48
N LEU A 284 -2.52 11.14 6.84
CA LEU A 284 -3.49 12.22 6.99
C LEU A 284 -3.92 12.26 8.45
N ASP A 285 -3.54 13.32 9.16
CA ASP A 285 -3.85 13.53 10.58
C ASP A 285 -3.48 12.33 11.48
N GLY A 286 -2.35 11.67 11.18
CA GLY A 286 -1.87 10.49 11.90
C GLY A 286 -2.43 9.16 11.40
N THR A 287 -3.46 9.17 10.55
CA THR A 287 -4.02 7.97 9.94
C THR A 287 -3.23 7.59 8.69
N ARG A 288 -2.76 6.35 8.65
CA ARG A 288 -1.99 5.81 7.52
C ARG A 288 -2.90 5.13 6.50
N TYR A 289 -2.64 5.44 5.24
CA TYR A 289 -3.30 4.82 4.11
C TYR A 289 -2.28 4.27 3.11
N ALA A 290 -2.64 3.18 2.44
CA ALA A 290 -1.89 2.62 1.33
C ALA A 290 -2.79 2.50 0.09
N GLY A 291 -2.19 2.48 -1.10
CA GLY A 291 -2.93 2.30 -2.34
C GLY A 291 -2.21 2.89 -3.54
N HIS A 292 -2.96 3.37 -4.52
CA HIS A 292 -2.40 4.05 -5.68
C HIS A 292 -3.48 4.87 -6.42
N GLY A 293 -3.10 6.02 -6.95
CA GLY A 293 -3.88 6.76 -7.95
C GLY A 293 -3.68 6.24 -9.38
N GLY A 294 -4.61 6.51 -10.27
CA GLY A 294 -4.53 6.16 -11.67
C GLY A 294 -4.89 7.35 -12.53
N SER A 295 -4.07 7.62 -13.54
CA SER A 295 -4.38 8.59 -14.58
C SER A 295 -3.95 8.01 -15.91
N MET A 296 -4.83 8.13 -16.90
CA MET A 296 -4.56 7.95 -18.33
C MET A 296 -5.44 8.98 -19.07
N PRO A 297 -5.11 9.38 -20.30
CA PRO A 297 -6.01 10.19 -21.10
C PRO A 297 -7.41 9.57 -21.14
N GLY A 298 -8.39 10.35 -20.67
CA GLY A 298 -9.79 9.95 -20.58
C GLY A 298 -10.18 9.18 -19.33
N PHE A 299 -9.26 8.94 -18.38
CA PHE A 299 -9.55 8.17 -17.17
C PHE A 299 -8.79 8.65 -15.94
N LEU A 300 -9.50 8.72 -14.81
CA LEU A 300 -8.94 8.85 -13.48
C LEU A 300 -9.45 7.69 -12.63
N ALA A 301 -8.58 7.16 -11.77
CA ALA A 301 -8.93 6.11 -10.83
C ALA A 301 -8.19 6.29 -9.50
N GLY A 302 -8.70 5.66 -8.46
CA GLY A 302 -8.00 5.58 -7.17
C GLY A 302 -8.40 4.33 -6.42
N VAL A 303 -7.42 3.74 -5.73
CA VAL A 303 -7.63 2.77 -4.67
C VAL A 303 -6.88 3.25 -3.43
N ARG A 304 -7.56 3.27 -2.28
CA ARG A 304 -6.95 3.62 -1.00
C ARG A 304 -7.54 2.75 0.09
N VAL A 305 -6.69 2.28 1.00
CA VAL A 305 -7.07 1.49 2.17
C VAL A 305 -6.47 2.09 3.42
N ASN A 306 -7.25 2.14 4.50
CA ASN A 306 -6.74 2.41 5.84
C ASN A 306 -5.97 1.18 6.31
N VAL A 307 -4.69 1.33 6.65
CA VAL A 307 -3.82 0.20 6.99
C VAL A 307 -4.14 -0.41 8.35
N GLU A 308 -4.86 0.30 9.21
CA GLU A 308 -5.22 -0.14 10.57
C GLU A 308 -6.61 -0.78 10.60
N THR A 309 -7.61 -0.14 9.97
CA THR A 309 -8.99 -0.64 9.99
C THR A 309 -9.30 -1.60 8.84
N GLY A 310 -8.51 -1.57 7.77
CA GLY A 310 -8.77 -2.29 6.53
C GLY A 310 -9.89 -1.71 5.67
N ASP A 311 -10.48 -0.57 6.05
CA ASP A 311 -11.50 0.09 5.25
C ASP A 311 -10.89 0.63 3.96
N GLY A 312 -11.51 0.32 2.83
CA GLY A 312 -11.03 0.66 1.49
C GLY A 312 -12.02 1.47 0.70
N VAL A 313 -11.51 2.21 -0.27
CA VAL A 313 -12.31 2.92 -1.27
C VAL A 313 -11.68 2.73 -2.64
N VAL A 314 -12.54 2.56 -3.64
CA VAL A 314 -12.18 2.63 -5.05
C VAL A 314 -13.01 3.69 -5.74
N VAL A 315 -12.41 4.45 -6.64
CA VAL A 315 -13.09 5.49 -7.42
C VAL A 315 -12.61 5.45 -8.87
N PHE A 316 -13.50 5.77 -9.80
CA PHE A 316 -13.25 5.81 -11.23
C PHE A 316 -13.99 7.01 -11.83
N ALA A 317 -13.37 7.65 -12.81
CA ALA A 317 -14.02 8.59 -13.70
C ALA A 317 -13.51 8.37 -15.13
N ASN A 318 -14.38 8.51 -16.14
CA ASN A 318 -13.95 8.51 -17.54
C ASN A 318 -13.72 9.94 -18.04
N ALA A 319 -12.86 10.66 -17.32
CA ALA A 319 -12.35 11.98 -17.69
C ALA A 319 -10.84 12.05 -17.44
N THR A 320 -10.12 12.88 -18.21
CA THR A 320 -8.68 13.14 -17.99
C THR A 320 -8.41 14.00 -16.75
N SER A 321 -9.39 14.81 -16.33
CA SER A 321 -9.26 15.78 -15.24
C SER A 321 -10.59 15.96 -14.53
N GLY A 322 -10.58 16.69 -13.41
CA GLY A 322 -11.79 17.09 -12.69
C GLY A 322 -12.02 16.32 -11.40
N LEU A 323 -11.66 15.04 -11.31
CA LEU A 323 -11.90 14.26 -10.08
C LEU A 323 -11.17 14.91 -8.90
N GLY A 324 -11.93 15.43 -7.94
CA GLY A 324 -11.41 16.19 -6.82
C GLY A 324 -10.53 15.35 -5.91
N PRO A 325 -9.47 15.93 -5.31
CA PRO A 325 -8.54 15.19 -4.47
C PRO A 325 -9.19 14.66 -3.17
N LEU A 326 -10.33 15.24 -2.76
CA LEU A 326 -11.00 14.94 -1.50
C LEU A 326 -12.01 13.80 -1.57
N ILE A 327 -12.54 13.44 -2.75
CA ILE A 327 -13.63 12.45 -2.86
C ILE A 327 -13.29 11.11 -2.16
N VAL A 328 -12.04 10.67 -2.30
CA VAL A 328 -11.53 9.44 -1.68
C VAL A 328 -11.59 9.53 -0.15
N SER A 329 -11.12 10.64 0.41
CA SER A 329 -11.13 10.87 1.87
C SER A 329 -12.56 11.10 2.39
N ASP A 330 -13.39 11.83 1.66
CA ASP A 330 -14.77 12.14 2.04
C ASP A 330 -15.63 10.88 2.14
N LEU A 331 -15.51 9.95 1.18
CA LEU A 331 -16.27 8.69 1.20
C LEU A 331 -15.85 7.81 2.38
N LEU A 332 -14.55 7.72 2.68
CA LEU A 332 -14.05 6.99 3.85
C LEU A 332 -14.49 7.65 5.16
N ALA A 333 -14.44 9.00 5.26
CA ALA A 333 -14.89 9.73 6.43
C ALA A 333 -16.39 9.52 6.69
N ILE A 334 -17.22 9.59 5.64
CA ILE A 334 -18.66 9.29 5.74
C ILE A 334 -18.90 7.88 6.28
N LEU A 335 -18.14 6.89 5.78
CA LEU A 335 -18.24 5.51 6.26
C LEU A 335 -17.82 5.39 7.73
N ALA A 336 -16.72 6.00 8.12
CA ALA A 336 -16.23 5.96 9.50
C ALA A 336 -17.19 6.64 10.49
N ASP A 337 -17.72 7.81 10.13
CA ASP A 337 -18.61 8.60 10.99
C ASP A 337 -20.00 7.97 11.16
N ARG A 338 -20.55 7.42 10.07
CA ARG A 338 -21.93 6.90 10.07
C ARG A 338 -22.03 5.41 10.36
N GLU A 339 -20.96 4.66 10.13
CA GLU A 339 -20.86 3.24 10.40
C GLU A 339 -19.65 2.96 11.31
N PRO A 340 -19.58 3.51 12.53
CA PRO A 340 -18.43 3.30 13.39
C PRO A 340 -18.27 1.81 13.72
N VAL A 341 -17.05 1.29 13.60
CA VAL A 341 -16.74 -0.09 13.98
C VAL A 341 -16.92 -0.23 15.49
N ALA A 342 -17.79 -1.15 15.90
CA ALA A 342 -17.98 -1.43 17.31
C ALA A 342 -16.65 -1.92 17.92
N PRO A 343 -16.21 -1.37 19.06
CA PRO A 343 -15.01 -1.86 19.71
C PRO A 343 -15.21 -3.32 20.12
N ARG A 344 -14.18 -4.14 19.92
CA ARG A 344 -14.19 -5.53 20.43
C ARG A 344 -14.44 -5.50 21.94
N PRO A 345 -15.48 -6.18 22.45
CA PRO A 345 -15.75 -6.24 23.88
C PRO A 345 -14.54 -6.81 24.64
N TRP A 346 -14.32 -6.30 25.84
CA TRP A 346 -13.31 -6.87 26.72
C TRP A 346 -13.74 -8.26 27.21
N SER A 347 -12.78 -9.19 27.27
CA SER A 347 -12.93 -10.50 27.89
C SER A 347 -11.65 -10.86 28.63
N ALA A 348 -11.78 -11.58 29.75
CA ALA A 348 -10.62 -12.15 30.44
C ALA A 348 -9.93 -13.21 29.56
N ASP A 349 -8.61 -13.22 29.56
CA ASP A 349 -7.77 -14.23 28.89
C ASP A 349 -6.91 -14.96 29.95
N PRO A 350 -7.24 -16.22 30.29
CA PRO A 350 -6.48 -16.97 31.29
C PRO A 350 -5.05 -17.30 30.83
N ASP A 351 -4.76 -17.31 29.53
CA ASP A 351 -3.42 -17.63 29.03
C ASP A 351 -2.41 -16.51 29.30
N GLN A 352 -2.87 -15.27 29.53
CA GLN A 352 -2.00 -14.17 29.97
C GLN A 352 -1.31 -14.44 31.31
N GLY A 353 -1.82 -15.39 32.11
CA GLY A 353 -1.14 -15.86 33.32
C GLY A 353 0.30 -16.34 33.07
N ARG A 354 0.60 -16.84 31.85
CA ARG A 354 1.93 -17.33 31.46
C ARG A 354 2.97 -16.22 31.30
N VAL A 355 2.53 -14.99 31.04
CA VAL A 355 3.40 -13.81 30.85
C VAL A 355 3.24 -12.79 31.97
N LEU A 356 2.45 -13.10 33.00
CA LEU A 356 2.18 -12.19 34.12
C LEU A 356 3.47 -11.79 34.85
N GLU A 357 4.44 -12.71 34.95
CA GLU A 357 5.76 -12.42 35.54
C GLU A 357 6.59 -11.41 34.75
N LEU A 358 6.22 -11.08 33.50
CA LEU A 358 6.83 -10.03 32.68
C LEU A 358 6.12 -8.68 32.85
N ALA A 359 4.87 -8.67 33.31
CA ALA A 359 4.11 -7.45 33.51
C ALA A 359 4.63 -6.62 34.70
N GLY A 360 4.29 -5.33 34.72
CA GLY A 360 4.68 -4.39 35.77
C GLY A 360 5.84 -3.50 35.37
N GLU A 361 6.50 -2.90 36.36
CA GLU A 361 7.57 -1.93 36.13
C GLU A 361 8.90 -2.59 35.78
N TRP A 362 9.61 -1.91 34.88
CA TRP A 362 10.95 -2.22 34.41
C TRP A 362 11.75 -0.92 34.26
N TYR A 363 13.05 -0.99 34.49
CA TYR A 363 13.92 0.17 34.52
C TYR A 363 15.12 -0.03 33.62
N TRP A 364 15.35 0.90 32.69
CA TRP A 364 16.64 1.02 32.02
C TRP A 364 17.43 2.15 32.69
N GLY A 365 18.43 1.79 33.50
CA GLY A 365 19.07 2.74 34.42
C GLY A 365 18.02 3.32 35.37
N PRO A 366 17.83 4.65 35.45
CA PRO A 366 16.78 5.27 36.25
C PRO A 366 15.43 5.42 35.51
N MET A 367 15.36 5.12 34.21
CA MET A 367 14.16 5.37 33.40
C MET A 367 13.16 4.23 33.53
N ALA A 368 11.96 4.54 34.03
CA ALA A 368 10.88 3.58 34.24
C ALA A 368 10.06 3.33 32.96
N PHE A 369 9.65 2.09 32.79
CA PHE A 369 8.75 1.60 31.75
C PHE A 369 7.76 0.62 32.38
N THR A 370 6.51 0.68 31.96
CA THR A 370 5.51 -0.33 32.32
C THR A 370 5.41 -1.36 31.20
N MET A 371 5.59 -2.64 31.54
CA MET A 371 5.29 -3.77 30.67
C MET A 371 3.87 -4.28 30.96
N SER A 372 3.09 -4.51 29.91
CA SER A 372 1.75 -5.11 30.00
C SER A 372 1.54 -6.16 28.92
N ALA A 373 0.65 -7.12 29.17
CA ALA A 373 0.19 -8.06 28.15
C ALA A 373 -1.02 -7.45 27.44
N SER A 374 -0.99 -7.45 26.11
CA SER A 374 -2.12 -7.06 25.28
C SER A 374 -3.07 -8.23 25.07
N ARG A 375 -4.32 -7.92 24.75
CA ARG A 375 -5.35 -8.89 24.37
C ARG A 375 -5.02 -9.73 23.13
N ASP A 376 -4.08 -9.27 22.31
CA ASP A 376 -3.70 -9.90 21.04
C ASP A 376 -2.44 -10.78 21.20
N GLY A 377 -2.08 -11.09 22.45
CA GLY A 377 -0.94 -11.94 22.79
C GLY A 377 0.43 -11.25 22.72
N TYR A 378 0.46 -9.94 22.45
CA TYR A 378 1.70 -9.15 22.47
C TYR A 378 2.07 -8.67 23.86
N LEU A 379 3.36 -8.46 24.10
CA LEU A 379 3.86 -7.64 25.20
C LEU A 379 3.94 -6.18 24.76
N VAL A 380 3.67 -5.24 25.66
CA VAL A 380 3.74 -3.81 25.41
C VAL A 380 4.58 -3.16 26.48
N LEU A 381 5.74 -2.63 26.09
CA LEU A 381 6.63 -1.87 26.96
C LEU A 381 6.42 -0.38 26.71
N GLY A 382 6.06 0.37 27.75
CA GLY A 382 5.74 1.80 27.63
C GLY A 382 4.54 2.05 26.73
N LYS A 383 4.52 3.21 26.06
CA LYS A 383 3.46 3.58 25.11
C LYS A 383 4.01 3.53 23.67
N PRO A 384 3.55 2.59 22.82
CA PRO A 384 3.98 2.51 21.43
C PRO A 384 3.86 3.86 20.71
N GLY A 385 4.91 4.22 19.96
CA GLY A 385 5.00 5.51 19.27
C GLY A 385 5.53 6.68 20.12
N GLU A 386 5.72 6.49 21.43
CA GLU A 386 6.33 7.50 22.31
C GLU A 386 7.66 7.02 22.87
N GLY A 387 8.73 7.80 22.64
CA GLY A 387 10.06 7.51 23.13
C GLY A 387 10.56 6.13 22.70
N ARG A 388 10.67 5.20 23.67
CA ARG A 388 11.11 3.82 23.47
C ARG A 388 9.98 2.79 23.61
N GLY A 389 8.73 3.25 23.63
CA GLY A 389 7.59 2.35 23.75
C GLY A 389 7.41 1.49 22.50
N THR A 390 7.10 0.21 22.69
CA THR A 390 7.03 -0.77 21.60
C THR A 390 6.17 -1.98 21.97
N ARG A 391 5.61 -2.64 20.95
CA ARG A 391 4.94 -3.94 21.09
C ARG A 391 5.90 -5.06 20.70
N PHE A 392 5.72 -6.24 21.28
CA PHE A 392 6.48 -7.42 20.92
C PHE A 392 5.58 -8.62 20.63
N LYS A 393 5.83 -9.28 19.49
CA LYS A 393 5.21 -10.58 19.17
C LYS A 393 6.07 -11.75 19.67
N PRO A 394 5.47 -12.86 20.12
CA PRO A 394 6.22 -14.07 20.44
C PRO A 394 7.09 -14.53 19.25
N ALA A 395 8.30 -15.00 19.53
CA ALA A 395 9.24 -15.56 18.57
C ALA A 395 9.91 -16.83 19.15
N ALA A 396 10.63 -17.58 18.32
CA ALA A 396 11.28 -18.83 18.74
C ALA A 396 12.25 -18.62 19.93
N ASP A 397 13.02 -17.53 19.90
CA ASP A 397 14.07 -17.23 20.88
C ASP A 397 13.73 -16.01 21.77
N GLY A 398 12.44 -15.72 21.98
CA GLY A 398 12.00 -14.60 22.81
C GLY A 398 10.83 -13.85 22.20
N TRP A 399 10.98 -12.53 22.04
CA TRP A 399 9.95 -11.68 21.47
C TRP A 399 10.52 -10.68 20.49
N THR A 400 9.89 -10.51 19.32
CA THR A 400 10.36 -9.55 18.30
C THR A 400 9.60 -8.24 18.43
N GLY A 401 10.34 -7.13 18.55
CA GLY A 401 9.78 -5.79 18.60
C GLY A 401 9.15 -5.38 17.27
N LEU A 402 8.04 -4.64 17.35
CA LEU A 402 7.19 -4.31 16.20
C LEU A 402 7.18 -2.82 15.86
N ASP A 403 7.64 -1.97 16.78
CA ASP A 403 7.47 -0.52 16.65
C ASP A 403 8.73 0.25 17.02
N GLY A 404 8.88 1.40 16.35
CA GLY A 404 9.85 2.43 16.70
C GLY A 404 11.28 1.92 16.72
N TYR A 405 12.03 2.32 17.73
CA TYR A 405 13.46 2.03 17.85
C TYR A 405 13.78 0.53 17.95
N TYR A 406 12.84 -0.28 18.45
CA TYR A 406 13.03 -1.71 18.67
C TYR A 406 12.37 -2.58 17.59
N SER A 407 11.91 -1.98 16.49
CA SER A 407 11.32 -2.73 15.38
C SER A 407 12.33 -3.72 14.79
N GLY A 408 12.01 -5.02 14.81
CA GLY A 408 12.89 -6.10 14.38
C GLY A 408 13.90 -6.58 15.42
N GLU A 409 14.05 -5.88 16.54
CA GLU A 409 14.96 -6.27 17.62
C GLU A 409 14.34 -7.38 18.50
N THR A 410 15.18 -8.22 19.09
CA THR A 410 14.74 -9.32 19.96
C THR A 410 14.83 -8.92 21.43
N LEU A 411 13.70 -9.04 22.13
CA LEU A 411 13.61 -9.04 23.58
C LEU A 411 13.83 -10.46 24.11
N VAL A 412 14.86 -10.62 24.94
CA VAL A 412 15.22 -11.87 25.60
C VAL A 412 14.95 -11.76 27.10
N VAL A 413 14.25 -12.75 27.65
CA VAL A 413 14.00 -12.86 29.08
C VAL A 413 15.16 -13.62 29.73
N VAL A 414 15.99 -12.94 30.50
CA VAL A 414 17.16 -13.55 31.15
C VAL A 414 16.78 -14.00 32.55
N ARG A 415 17.12 -15.24 32.89
CA ARG A 415 16.82 -15.85 34.20
C ARG A 415 18.07 -16.16 34.99
N ASP A 416 17.97 -16.06 36.31
CA ASP A 416 19.01 -16.46 37.24
C ASP A 416 19.11 -18.00 37.38
N GLY A 417 20.11 -18.48 38.12
CA GLY A 417 20.30 -19.92 38.37
C GLY A 417 19.16 -20.59 39.17
N ALA A 418 18.24 -19.82 39.73
CA ALA A 418 17.03 -20.29 40.39
C ALA A 418 15.79 -20.26 39.48
N GLY A 419 15.94 -19.86 38.20
CA GLY A 419 14.86 -19.78 37.22
C GLY A 419 13.98 -18.53 37.32
N ARG A 420 14.33 -17.57 38.19
CA ARG A 420 13.61 -16.30 38.32
C ARG A 420 14.10 -15.32 37.27
N ILE A 421 13.24 -14.43 36.80
CA ILE A 421 13.65 -13.39 35.85
C ILE A 421 14.65 -12.46 36.57
N SER A 422 15.85 -12.35 35.99
CA SER A 422 16.88 -11.41 36.43
C SER A 422 16.67 -10.04 35.78
N HIS A 423 16.57 -10.03 34.45
CA HIS A 423 16.41 -8.82 33.65
C HIS A 423 15.84 -9.17 32.27
N LEU A 424 15.45 -8.14 31.52
CA LEU A 424 15.17 -8.25 30.09
C LEU A 424 16.33 -7.63 29.31
N ASP A 425 16.84 -8.36 28.32
CA ASP A 425 17.79 -7.82 27.36
C ASP A 425 17.05 -7.49 26.06
N LEU A 426 17.29 -6.28 25.55
CA LEU A 426 16.72 -5.79 24.31
C LEU A 426 17.80 -5.02 23.55
N GLY A 427 18.45 -5.68 22.60
CA GLY A 427 19.70 -5.19 22.02
C GLY A 427 20.78 -5.06 23.11
N SER A 428 21.38 -3.87 23.26
CA SER A 428 22.33 -3.57 24.35
C SER A 428 21.67 -2.99 25.61
N PHE A 429 20.34 -2.90 25.64
CA PHE A 429 19.59 -2.31 26.75
C PHE A 429 19.16 -3.39 27.73
N ARG A 430 19.56 -3.23 28.99
CA ARG A 430 19.18 -4.10 30.09
C ARG A 430 18.12 -3.44 30.95
N PHE A 431 17.00 -4.13 31.13
CA PHE A 431 15.88 -3.68 31.94
C PHE A 431 15.76 -4.50 33.21
N THR A 432 15.77 -3.84 34.37
CA THR A 432 15.69 -4.48 35.69
C THR A 432 14.40 -4.11 36.43
N ARG A 433 14.04 -4.87 37.46
CA ARG A 433 12.85 -4.58 38.28
C ARG A 433 13.05 -3.39 39.23
N THR A 434 14.30 -3.10 39.57
CA THR A 434 14.70 -1.96 40.40
C THR A 434 15.72 -1.13 39.61
N PRO A 435 15.64 0.21 39.61
CA PRO A 435 16.65 1.03 38.95
C PRO A 435 18.01 0.84 39.61
N TYR A 436 19.01 0.48 38.81
CA TYR A 436 20.37 0.14 39.28
C TYR A 436 20.39 -0.85 40.45
N ASP A 437 19.70 -1.99 40.29
CA ASP A 437 19.67 -3.04 41.32
C ASP A 437 21.09 -3.59 41.59
N PRO A 438 21.66 -3.40 42.80
CA PRO A 438 23.01 -3.88 43.12
C PRO A 438 23.13 -5.41 43.12
N SER A 439 22.00 -6.13 43.20
CA SER A 439 21.94 -7.58 43.14
C SER A 439 21.75 -8.13 41.73
N ALA A 440 21.44 -7.27 40.75
CA ALA A 440 21.35 -7.65 39.36
C ALA A 440 22.72 -7.53 38.66
N ASP A 441 22.86 -8.21 37.53
CA ASP A 441 24.00 -8.03 36.64
C ASP A 441 23.83 -6.68 35.91
N ILE A 442 24.39 -5.61 36.46
CA ILE A 442 24.37 -4.26 35.87
C ILE A 442 25.71 -4.01 35.17
N PRO A 443 25.74 -3.84 33.84
CA PRO A 443 26.96 -3.50 33.13
C PRO A 443 27.59 -2.21 33.67
N GLY A 444 28.87 -2.26 34.03
CA GLY A 444 29.59 -1.15 34.65
C GLY A 444 29.43 -1.04 36.18
N GLY A 445 28.60 -1.90 36.80
CA GLY A 445 28.35 -1.89 38.23
C GLY A 445 27.48 -0.72 38.70
N VAL A 446 27.37 -0.58 40.02
CA VAL A 446 26.70 0.54 40.69
C VAL A 446 27.64 1.17 41.72
N ASP A 447 27.44 2.44 42.04
CA ASP A 447 28.23 3.11 43.06
C ASP A 447 28.08 2.38 44.42
N PRO A 448 29.18 1.96 45.08
CA PRO A 448 29.12 1.33 46.40
C PRO A 448 28.45 2.19 47.48
N ALA A 449 28.47 3.52 47.33
CA ALA A 449 27.78 4.45 48.22
C ALA A 449 26.25 4.49 48.01
N GLY A 450 25.75 3.92 46.90
CA GLY A 450 24.35 3.95 46.54
C GLY A 450 23.83 5.32 46.11
N TRP A 451 22.51 5.50 46.19
CA TRP A 451 21.84 6.79 45.91
C TRP A 451 22.13 7.77 47.04
N HIS A 452 22.66 8.96 46.71
CA HIS A 452 23.10 9.97 47.67
C HIS A 452 22.68 11.38 47.27
#